data_AF-A0A656GJD0-F1
#
_entry.id   AF-A0A656GJD0-F1
#
_cell.length_a   1.000
_cell.length_b   1.000
_cell.length_c   1.000
_cell.angle_alpha   90.00
_cell.angle_beta   90.00
_cell.angle_gamma   90.00
#
_symmetry.space_group_name_H-M   'P 1'
#
loop_
_entity.id
_entity.type
_entity.pdbx_description
1 polymer ?
#
loop_
_entity_poly.entity_id
_entity_poly.type
_entity_poly.pdbx_seq_one_letter_code
_entity_poly.pdbx_strand_id
1 'polypeptide(L)'
;GGSFLEHPAGEGYPHPYMVNFVDKDHEVTTGVEDFEVRSEQYYMQVDPNIHVLAETTFDGNPMPWLKGHRSPVAWVRNWGEGRVFYHSIGHDTSNLADPNIRRLTKQGLVWAARK
;
A
#
# COMPACT_ATOMS: atom_id res chain seq x y z
N GLY A 1 8.20 -2.11 -11.34
CA GLY A 1 6.81 -2.06 -10.83
C GLY A 1 6.67 -3.02 -9.68
N GLY A 2 5.47 -3.54 -9.42
CA GLY A 2 5.26 -4.62 -8.46
C GLY A 2 4.68 -5.86 -9.14
N SER A 3 5.11 -7.04 -8.71
CA SER A 3 4.52 -8.32 -9.05
C SER A 3 3.88 -8.89 -7.79
N PHE A 4 2.58 -9.12 -7.85
CA PHE A 4 1.87 -9.84 -6.80
C PHE A 4 2.36 -11.29 -6.74
N LEU A 5 2.70 -11.76 -5.54
CA LEU A 5 3.07 -13.15 -5.30
C LEU A 5 1.92 -13.89 -4.62
N GLU A 6 1.40 -13.35 -3.51
CA GLU A 6 0.34 -13.98 -2.74
C GLU A 6 -0.36 -12.96 -1.82
N HIS A 7 -1.58 -13.25 -1.37
CA HIS A 7 -2.15 -12.65 -0.16
C HIS A 7 -2.56 -13.80 0.76
N PRO A 8 -1.91 -13.95 1.94
CA PRO A 8 -2.18 -15.08 2.81
C PRO A 8 -3.66 -15.20 3.17
N ALA A 9 -4.20 -16.43 3.11
CA ALA A 9 -5.57 -16.82 3.46
C ALA A 9 -6.71 -16.39 2.52
N GLY A 10 -6.43 -15.71 1.40
CA GLY A 10 -7.49 -15.33 0.45
C GLY A 10 -8.39 -14.18 0.95
N GLU A 11 -9.40 -13.81 0.17
CA GLU A 11 -10.34 -12.73 0.53
C GLU A 11 -11.23 -13.09 1.75
N GLY A 12 -11.37 -14.38 2.06
CA GLY A 12 -12.19 -14.89 3.17
C GLY A 12 -11.62 -14.65 4.57
N TYR A 13 -10.43 -14.07 4.68
CA TYR A 13 -9.71 -13.85 5.94
C TYR A 13 -9.25 -12.39 6.04
N PRO A 14 -10.17 -11.45 6.34
CA PRO A 14 -9.87 -10.03 6.40
C PRO A 14 -9.15 -9.73 7.73
N HIS A 15 -7.85 -10.01 7.74
CA HIS A 15 -6.99 -9.86 8.90
C HIS A 15 -6.57 -8.41 9.05
N PRO A 16 -6.74 -7.79 10.23
CA PRO A 16 -6.26 -6.44 10.44
C PRO A 16 -4.76 -6.40 10.31
N TYR A 17 -4.26 -5.41 9.57
CA TYR A 17 -2.85 -5.09 9.53
C TYR A 17 -2.66 -3.58 9.52
N MET A 18 -1.53 -3.13 10.05
CA MET A 18 -1.14 -1.73 10.04
C MET A 18 -0.48 -1.37 8.70
N VAL A 19 -0.89 -0.23 8.17
CA VAL A 19 -0.19 0.48 7.09
C VAL A 19 0.64 1.58 7.74
N ASN A 20 1.96 1.49 7.55
CA ASN A 20 2.91 2.45 8.11
C ASN A 20 3.57 3.26 6.99
N PHE A 21 3.50 4.59 7.07
CA PHE A 21 4.14 5.47 6.10
C PHE A 21 5.63 5.60 6.42
N VAL A 22 6.46 5.15 5.47
CA VAL A 22 7.93 5.17 5.58
C VAL A 22 8.55 6.44 5.00
N ASP A 23 7.82 7.11 4.12
CA ASP A 23 8.11 8.47 3.67
C ASP A 23 6.88 9.34 3.95
N LYS A 24 7.00 10.23 4.93
CA LYS A 24 5.94 11.17 5.35
C LYS A 24 6.13 12.56 4.75
N ASP A 25 7.27 12.80 4.10
CA ASP A 25 7.63 14.09 3.51
C ASP A 25 7.19 14.17 2.04
N HIS A 26 6.96 13.02 1.39
CA HIS A 26 6.44 12.98 0.04
C HIS A 26 5.03 13.58 -0.05
N GLU A 27 4.79 14.39 -1.10
CA GLU A 27 3.53 15.14 -1.25
C GLU A 27 2.26 14.28 -1.36
N VAL A 28 2.42 13.02 -1.78
CA VAL A 28 1.32 12.02 -1.81
C VAL A 28 0.90 11.57 -0.41
N THR A 29 1.77 11.73 0.59
CA THR A 29 1.58 11.26 1.97
C THR A 29 1.37 12.39 2.96
N THR A 30 1.43 13.65 2.52
CA THR A 30 1.29 14.81 3.40
C THR A 30 -0.05 14.78 4.14
N GLY A 31 0.03 14.73 5.47
CA GLY A 31 -1.14 14.70 6.35
C GLY A 31 -1.91 13.38 6.30
N VAL A 32 -1.29 12.30 5.81
CA VAL A 32 -1.81 10.94 5.96
C VAL A 32 -1.13 10.31 7.16
N GLU A 33 -1.93 9.83 8.11
CA GLU A 33 -1.43 9.11 9.29
C GLU A 33 -1.39 7.60 9.02
N ASP A 34 -0.64 6.87 9.85
CA ASP A 34 -0.69 5.41 9.85
C ASP A 34 -2.11 4.95 10.22
N PHE A 35 -2.60 3.88 9.57
CA PHE A 35 -3.95 3.36 9.81
C PHE A 35 -3.98 1.84 9.81
N GLU A 36 -4.93 1.29 10.55
CA GLU A 36 -5.29 -0.12 10.45
C GLU A 36 -6.25 -0.29 9.27
N VAL A 37 -6.02 -1.32 8.47
CA VAL A 37 -6.95 -1.73 7.43
C VAL A 37 -7.27 -3.21 7.61
N ARG A 38 -8.50 -3.56 7.26
CA ARG A 38 -8.97 -4.93 7.29
C ARG A 38 -9.30 -5.37 5.86
N SER A 39 -8.31 -5.92 5.19
CA SER A 39 -8.37 -6.29 3.77
C SER A 39 -7.38 -7.43 3.50
N GLU A 40 -7.16 -7.76 2.25
CA GLU A 40 -6.09 -8.65 1.80
C GLU A 40 -4.71 -7.99 1.96
N GLN A 41 -3.83 -8.57 2.77
CA GLN A 41 -2.44 -8.13 2.90
C GLN A 41 -1.59 -8.74 1.78
N TYR A 42 -1.05 -7.91 0.89
CA TYR A 42 -0.32 -8.40 -0.29
C TYR A 42 1.16 -8.65 0.02
N TYR A 43 1.63 -9.84 -0.34
CA TYR A 43 3.03 -10.19 -0.44
C TYR A 43 3.49 -9.94 -1.88
N MET A 44 4.35 -8.93 -2.03
CA MET A 44 4.77 -8.40 -3.33
C MET A 44 6.27 -8.59 -3.56
N GLN A 45 6.66 -8.91 -4.79
CA GLN A 45 7.99 -8.61 -5.29
C GLN A 45 7.97 -7.22 -5.95
N VAL A 46 8.94 -6.37 -5.61
CA VAL A 46 9.01 -5.01 -6.15
C VAL A 46 10.33 -4.74 -6.86
N ASP A 47 10.26 -3.90 -7.88
CA ASP A 47 11.42 -3.36 -8.60
C ASP A 47 12.14 -2.33 -7.72
N PRO A 48 13.49 -2.36 -7.64
CA PRO A 48 14.25 -1.42 -6.81
C PRO A 48 14.06 0.06 -7.20
N ASN A 49 13.54 0.35 -8.40
CA ASN A 49 13.30 1.72 -8.87
C ASN A 49 11.95 2.31 -8.43
N ILE A 50 11.15 1.61 -7.61
CA ILE A 50 9.97 2.24 -7.00
C ILE A 50 10.40 3.09 -5.80
N HIS A 51 9.65 4.16 -5.55
CA HIS A 51 9.74 4.92 -4.32
C HIS A 51 8.61 4.50 -3.39
N VAL A 52 8.95 3.77 -2.32
CA VAL A 52 7.98 3.24 -1.37
C VAL A 52 7.48 4.37 -0.47
N LEU A 53 6.16 4.52 -0.39
CA LEU A 53 5.50 5.51 0.47
C LEU A 53 5.03 4.88 1.78
N ALA A 54 4.49 3.66 1.70
CA ALA A 54 4.01 2.94 2.86
C ALA A 54 4.24 1.43 2.72
N GLU A 55 4.39 0.77 3.86
CA GLU A 55 4.58 -0.66 3.98
C GLU A 55 3.63 -1.26 5.04
N THR A 56 3.48 -2.58 4.99
CA THR A 56 2.82 -3.37 6.03
C THR A 56 3.81 -4.39 6.55
N THR A 57 3.62 -4.87 7.78
CA THR A 57 4.43 -5.96 8.35
C THR A 57 3.55 -7.18 8.59
N PHE A 58 3.94 -8.33 8.07
CA PHE A 58 3.22 -9.58 8.31
C PHE A 58 3.43 -10.07 9.75
N ASP A 59 2.34 -10.46 10.43
CA ASP A 59 2.38 -11.01 11.78
C ASP A 59 2.73 -12.52 11.82
N GLY A 60 2.70 -13.17 10.66
CA GLY A 60 2.94 -14.60 10.48
C GLY A 60 1.69 -15.47 10.47
N ASN A 61 0.49 -14.91 10.43
CA ASN A 61 -0.77 -15.65 10.42
C ASN A 61 -1.52 -15.45 9.08
N PRO A 62 -1.85 -16.51 8.32
CA PRO A 62 -1.62 -17.94 8.59
C PRO A 62 -0.26 -18.49 8.10
N MET A 63 0.66 -17.64 7.63
CA MET A 63 1.93 -18.06 7.04
C MET A 63 3.12 -17.67 7.93
N PRO A 64 3.59 -18.55 8.85
CA PRO A 64 4.60 -18.19 9.86
C PRO A 64 5.93 -17.74 9.28
N TRP A 65 6.29 -18.22 8.09
CA TRP A 65 7.53 -17.85 7.41
C TRP A 65 7.55 -16.41 6.90
N LEU A 66 6.40 -15.73 6.83
CA LEU A 66 6.31 -14.30 6.50
C LEU A 66 6.44 -13.40 7.74
N LYS A 67 6.48 -13.94 8.97
CA LYS A 67 6.51 -13.12 10.18
C LYS A 67 7.65 -12.10 10.18
N GLY A 68 7.30 -10.83 10.36
CA GLY A 68 8.24 -9.71 10.36
C GLY A 68 8.66 -9.23 8.97
N HIS A 69 8.23 -9.90 7.90
CA HIS A 69 8.46 -9.43 6.54
C HIS A 69 7.67 -8.14 6.29
N ARG A 70 8.37 -7.13 5.76
CA ARG A 70 7.77 -5.85 5.36
C ARG A 70 7.47 -5.88 3.87
N SER A 71 6.24 -5.58 3.49
CA SER A 71 5.84 -5.53 2.08
C SER A 71 5.27 -4.16 1.71
N PRO A 72 5.71 -3.55 0.59
CA PRO A 72 5.16 -2.28 0.11
C PRO A 72 3.66 -2.38 -0.18
N VAL A 73 2.91 -1.42 0.36
CA VAL A 73 1.45 -1.32 0.15
C VAL A 73 1.08 -0.08 -0.65
N ALA A 74 1.92 0.95 -0.64
CA ALA A 74 1.79 2.13 -1.51
C ALA A 74 3.16 2.60 -2.00
N TRP A 75 3.24 2.95 -3.28
CA TRP A 75 4.49 3.43 -3.90
C TRP A 75 4.20 4.31 -5.12
N VAL A 76 5.22 5.06 -5.53
CA VAL A 76 5.23 5.84 -6.77
C VAL A 76 6.43 5.47 -7.62
N ARG A 77 6.34 5.69 -8.94
CA ARG A 77 7.50 5.65 -9.83
C ARG A 77 7.27 6.51 -11.06
N ASN A 78 8.35 6.89 -11.74
CA ASN A 78 8.29 7.42 -13.09
C ASN A 78 8.39 6.28 -14.11
N TRP A 79 7.72 6.44 -15.25
CA TRP A 79 7.81 5.53 -16.40
C TRP A 79 7.83 6.34 -17.69
N GLY A 80 9.02 6.57 -18.24
CA GLY A 80 9.23 7.60 -19.24
C GLY A 80 8.85 8.97 -18.67
N GLU A 81 8.03 9.72 -19.39
CA GLU A 81 7.46 11.01 -18.94
C GLU A 81 6.21 10.84 -18.05
N GLY A 82 5.73 9.61 -17.88
CA GLY A 82 4.54 9.33 -17.08
C GLY A 82 4.85 9.09 -15.60
N ARG A 83 3.86 9.33 -14.76
CA ARG A 83 3.89 9.07 -13.32
C ARG A 83 2.94 7.93 -12.97
N VAL A 84 3.40 6.97 -12.19
CA VAL A 84 2.61 5.83 -11.72
C VAL A 84 2.49 5.90 -10.21
N PHE A 85 1.26 5.94 -9.72
CA PHE A 85 0.93 5.78 -8.31
C PHE A 85 0.21 4.45 -8.12
N TYR A 86 0.57 3.72 -7.07
CA TYR A 86 -0.05 2.46 -6.69
C TYR A 86 -0.34 2.43 -5.20
N HIS A 87 -1.51 1.92 -4.82
CA HIS A 87 -1.71 1.26 -3.54
C HIS A 87 -2.63 0.05 -3.70
N SER A 88 -2.45 -0.99 -2.88
CA SER A 88 -3.29 -2.21 -2.94
C SER A 88 -4.58 -2.13 -2.13
N ILE A 89 -4.73 -1.12 -1.27
CA ILE A 89 -5.91 -0.96 -0.41
C ILE A 89 -7.16 -0.69 -1.26
N GLY A 90 -8.28 -1.34 -0.94
CA GLY A 90 -9.58 -1.04 -1.57
C GLY A 90 -10.35 -2.23 -2.11
N HIS A 91 -10.05 -3.46 -1.67
CA HIS A 91 -10.85 -4.65 -1.98
C HIS A 91 -12.33 -4.43 -1.63
N ASP A 92 -12.61 -3.89 -0.43
CA ASP A 92 -13.94 -3.42 -0.04
C ASP A 92 -14.05 -1.89 -0.10
N THR A 93 -15.16 -1.38 -0.65
CA THR A 93 -15.42 0.07 -0.79
C THR A 93 -15.52 0.84 0.53
N SER A 94 -15.88 0.16 1.62
CA SER A 94 -15.92 0.76 2.97
C SER A 94 -14.54 1.22 3.44
N ASN A 95 -13.45 0.60 2.95
CA ASN A 95 -12.09 1.08 3.22
C ASN A 95 -11.87 2.51 2.68
N LEU A 96 -12.55 2.90 1.60
CA LEU A 96 -12.45 4.26 1.03
C LEU A 96 -13.22 5.31 1.85
N ALA A 97 -14.02 4.89 2.85
CA ALA A 97 -14.66 5.80 3.79
C ALA A 97 -13.67 6.33 4.83
N ASP A 98 -12.56 5.62 5.08
CA ASP A 98 -11.49 6.08 5.97
C ASP A 98 -10.87 7.38 5.42
N PRO A 99 -10.74 8.43 6.25
CA PRO A 99 -10.24 9.72 5.80
C PRO A 99 -8.77 9.68 5.33
N ASN A 100 -7.93 8.84 5.92
CA ASN A 100 -6.53 8.67 5.53
C ASN A 100 -6.42 7.94 4.20
N ILE A 101 -7.15 6.83 4.02
CA ILE A 101 -7.19 6.10 2.73
C ILE A 101 -7.70 7.02 1.63
N ARG A 102 -8.82 7.69 1.85
CA ARG A 102 -9.40 8.62 0.88
C ARG A 102 -8.46 9.78 0.53
N ARG A 103 -7.73 10.30 1.51
CA ARG A 103 -6.75 11.38 1.30
C ARG A 103 -5.57 10.88 0.45
N LEU A 104 -4.98 9.73 0.81
CA LEU A 104 -3.92 9.07 0.06
C LEU A 104 -4.31 8.84 -1.40
N THR A 105 -5.48 8.23 -1.64
CA THR A 105 -5.98 7.96 -3.00
C THR A 105 -6.12 9.25 -3.80
N LYS A 106 -6.72 10.30 -3.23
CA LYS A 106 -6.89 11.60 -3.91
C LYS A 106 -5.54 12.25 -4.24
N GLN A 107 -4.61 12.28 -3.27
CA GLN A 107 -3.30 12.89 -3.46
C GLN A 107 -2.47 12.12 -4.50
N GLY A 108 -2.49 10.80 -4.47
CA GLY A 108 -1.79 9.97 -5.44
C GLY A 108 -2.35 10.09 -6.87
N LEU A 109 -3.68 10.16 -7.02
CA LEU A 109 -4.32 10.44 -8.32
C LEU A 109 -3.92 11.82 -8.85
N VAL A 110 -3.97 12.86 -8.00
CA VAL A 110 -3.54 14.21 -8.38
C VAL A 110 -2.05 14.24 -8.75
N TRP A 111 -1.20 13.53 -8.00
CA TRP A 111 0.22 13.42 -8.28
C TRP A 111 0.51 12.76 -9.64
N ALA A 112 -0.16 11.64 -9.91
CA ALA A 112 0.02 10.88 -11.14
C ALA A 112 -0.50 11.62 -12.39
N ALA A 113 -1.49 12.50 -12.23
CA ALA A 113 -2.04 13.31 -13.32
C ALA A 113 -1.16 14.51 -13.71
N ARG A 114 -0.13 14.85 -12.92
CA ARG A 114 0.80 15.93 -13.24
C ARG A 114 1.79 15.47 -14.31
N LYS A 115 2.21 16.41 -15.15
CA LYS A 115 3.32 16.26 -16.08
C LYS A 115 4.61 16.44 -15.28
#